data_AF-A0A0N4Y885-F1
#
_entry.id   AF-A0A0N4Y885-F1
#
_cell.length_a   1.000
_cell.length_b   1.000
_cell.length_c   1.000
_cell.angle_alpha   90.00
_cell.angle_beta   90.00
_cell.angle_gamma   90.00
#
_symmetry.space_group_name_H-M   'P 1'
#
loop_
_entity.id
_entity.type
_entity.pdbx_description
1 polymer ?
#
loop_
_entity_poly.entity_id
_entity_poly.type
_entity_poly.pdbx_seq_one_letter_code
_entity_poly.pdbx_strand_id
1 'polypeptide(L)'
;MQDTRKSLTGLAQLMLPALIEASNVRDTYQANRRHNLLDRAHRQILRSAAGFKDIAERAHEVGRRQVEKLQQEPPLCLVIMNRAYHKYGLKHLVLILVFLLYTTFGAFVFLVVEGPHQNNLKEQWIEHIAVNRSRRIVQIMARAFNNSEYLVYIKGNTSLRLLKLFNEELASYERELGIRWSEQRMEWDFWTAMLFAGTVCTTIGYGHIYPITNAGKILTMIFALFGIPLVLLVLQDIGKMLTISMKYPWFQTKRICRRVMRYC
;
A
#
# COMPACT_ATOMS: atom_id res chain seq x y z
N MET A 1 -14.64 -104.51 -56.10
CA MET A 1 -14.50 -103.24 -55.33
C MET A 1 -14.62 -103.40 -53.80
N GLN A 2 -14.54 -104.62 -53.23
CA GLN A 2 -14.61 -104.84 -51.77
C GLN A 2 -13.26 -105.08 -51.09
N ASP A 3 -12.20 -105.40 -51.85
CA ASP A 3 -10.91 -105.81 -51.28
C ASP A 3 -10.02 -104.62 -50.85
N THR A 4 -10.12 -103.48 -51.54
CA THR A 4 -9.38 -102.26 -51.20
C THR A 4 -9.87 -101.59 -49.93
N ARG A 5 -11.14 -101.80 -49.53
CA ARG A 5 -11.70 -101.22 -48.30
C ARG A 5 -11.19 -101.89 -47.02
N LYS A 6 -10.93 -103.20 -47.04
CA LYS A 6 -10.42 -103.93 -45.86
C LYS A 6 -8.94 -103.62 -45.58
N SER A 7 -8.15 -103.40 -46.63
CA SER A 7 -6.75 -102.97 -46.51
C SER A 7 -6.63 -101.54 -45.95
N LEU A 8 -7.51 -100.62 -46.38
CA LEU A 8 -7.55 -99.25 -45.88
C LEU A 8 -7.96 -99.14 -44.41
N THR A 9 -8.90 -99.98 -43.95
CA THR A 9 -9.31 -99.98 -42.53
C THR A 9 -8.22 -100.51 -41.61
N GLY A 10 -7.43 -101.51 -42.04
CA GLY A 10 -6.28 -102.00 -41.26
C GLY A 10 -5.13 -100.99 -41.16
N LEU A 11 -4.84 -100.27 -42.25
CA LEU A 11 -3.87 -99.17 -42.26
C LEU A 11 -4.33 -97.99 -41.39
N ALA A 12 -5.61 -97.63 -41.44
CA ALA A 12 -6.17 -96.57 -40.59
C ALA A 12 -6.06 -96.93 -39.10
N GLN A 13 -6.29 -98.18 -38.72
CA GLN A 13 -6.19 -98.65 -37.33
C GLN A 13 -4.74 -98.67 -36.81
N LEU A 14 -3.75 -98.88 -37.69
CA LEU A 14 -2.33 -98.81 -37.37
C LEU A 14 -1.78 -97.37 -37.32
N MET A 15 -2.32 -96.46 -38.13
CA MET A 15 -1.85 -95.08 -38.24
C MET A 15 -2.50 -94.11 -37.25
N LEU A 16 -3.72 -94.39 -36.76
CA LEU A 16 -4.45 -93.52 -35.82
C LEU A 16 -3.70 -93.28 -34.49
N PRO A 17 -3.16 -94.32 -33.81
CA PRO A 17 -2.43 -94.12 -32.55
C PRO A 17 -1.17 -93.29 -32.74
N ALA A 18 -0.45 -93.53 -33.84
CA ALA A 18 0.77 -92.78 -34.19
C ALA A 18 0.47 -91.30 -34.51
N LEU A 19 -0.67 -91.01 -35.14
CA LEU A 19 -1.11 -89.64 -35.41
C LEU A 19 -1.53 -88.91 -34.12
N ILE A 20 -2.21 -89.61 -33.19
CA ILE A 20 -2.62 -89.06 -31.88
C ILE A 20 -1.38 -88.75 -31.02
N GLU A 21 -0.39 -89.64 -31.02
CA GLU A 21 0.86 -89.41 -30.30
C GLU A 21 1.68 -88.27 -30.91
N ALA A 22 1.74 -88.20 -32.25
CA ALA A 22 2.36 -87.08 -32.95
C ALA A 22 1.66 -85.73 -32.70
N SER A 23 0.32 -85.71 -32.55
CA SER A 23 -0.40 -84.49 -32.17
C SER A 23 -0.12 -84.08 -30.73
N ASN A 24 -0.12 -85.03 -29.79
CA ASN A 24 0.10 -84.74 -28.36
C ASN A 24 1.54 -84.25 -28.08
N VAL A 25 2.53 -84.81 -28.79
CA VAL A 25 3.92 -84.32 -28.76
C VAL A 25 4.00 -82.90 -29.34
N ARG A 26 3.26 -82.60 -30.41
CA ARG A 26 3.26 -81.26 -31.01
C ARG A 26 2.62 -80.22 -30.08
N ASP A 27 1.53 -80.56 -29.41
CA ASP A 27 0.84 -79.69 -28.46
C ASP A 27 1.67 -79.41 -27.21
N THR A 28 2.34 -80.44 -26.66
CA THR A 28 3.26 -80.27 -25.51
C THR A 28 4.49 -79.42 -25.86
N TYR A 29 5.07 -79.60 -27.06
CA TYR A 29 6.14 -78.73 -27.56
C TYR A 29 5.68 -77.27 -27.72
N GLN A 30 4.47 -77.06 -28.25
CA GLN A 30 3.93 -75.72 -28.48
C GLN A 30 3.57 -75.01 -27.16
N ALA A 31 3.04 -75.75 -26.18
CA ALA A 31 2.80 -75.25 -24.83
C ALA A 31 4.10 -74.87 -24.12
N ASN A 32 5.13 -75.72 -24.18
CA ASN A 32 6.44 -75.47 -23.57
C ASN A 32 7.15 -74.27 -24.23
N ARG A 33 7.02 -74.11 -25.56
CA ARG A 33 7.53 -72.94 -26.28
C ARG A 33 6.83 -71.65 -25.85
N ARG A 34 5.51 -71.66 -25.69
CA ARG A 34 4.75 -70.50 -25.18
C ARG A 34 5.13 -70.15 -23.76
N HIS A 35 5.28 -71.14 -22.88
CA HIS A 35 5.70 -70.91 -21.50
C HIS A 35 7.10 -70.27 -21.42
N ASN A 36 8.07 -70.80 -22.17
CA ASN A 36 9.41 -70.22 -22.25
C ASN A 36 9.43 -68.79 -22.84
N LEU A 37 8.53 -68.48 -23.79
CA LEU A 37 8.40 -67.14 -24.35
C LEU A 37 7.80 -66.15 -23.34
N LEU A 38 6.74 -66.55 -22.62
CA LEU A 38 6.12 -65.72 -21.59
C LEU A 38 7.11 -65.43 -20.44
N ASP A 39 7.87 -66.44 -20.04
CA ASP A 39 8.85 -66.32 -18.96
C ASP A 39 10.04 -65.41 -19.35
N ARG A 40 10.45 -65.45 -20.63
CA ARG A 40 11.41 -64.47 -21.18
C ARG A 40 10.85 -63.05 -21.23
N ALA A 41 9.60 -62.88 -21.67
CA ALA A 41 8.95 -61.57 -21.71
C ALA A 41 8.78 -60.97 -20.31
N HIS A 42 8.36 -61.77 -19.33
CA HIS A 42 8.19 -61.33 -17.94
C HIS A 42 9.52 -60.87 -17.32
N ARG A 43 10.61 -61.62 -17.54
CA ARG A 43 11.95 -61.22 -17.09
C ARG A 43 12.42 -59.92 -17.73
N GLN A 44 12.08 -59.67 -19.00
CA GLN A 44 12.44 -58.43 -19.69
C GLN A 44 11.68 -57.23 -19.13
N ILE A 45 10.38 -57.38 -18.84
CA ILE A 45 9.54 -56.35 -18.23
C ILE A 45 10.06 -55.98 -16.83
N LEU A 46 10.42 -56.97 -16.01
CA LEU A 46 10.97 -56.73 -14.66
C LEU A 46 12.31 -55.96 -14.71
N ARG A 47 13.18 -56.28 -15.67
CA ARG A 47 14.45 -55.54 -15.86
C ARG A 47 14.21 -54.09 -16.29
N SER A 48 13.27 -53.86 -17.21
CA SER A 48 12.90 -52.49 -17.59
C SER A 48 12.28 -51.70 -16.44
N ALA A 49 11.45 -52.34 -15.62
CA ALA A 49 10.84 -51.71 -14.45
C ALA A 49 11.88 -51.35 -13.37
N ALA A 50 12.86 -52.23 -13.14
CA ALA A 50 13.97 -51.94 -12.23
C ALA A 50 14.81 -50.74 -12.71
N GLY A 51 15.14 -50.69 -14.00
CA GLY A 51 15.85 -49.54 -14.58
C GLY A 51 15.05 -48.23 -14.48
N PHE A 52 13.73 -48.28 -14.68
CA PHE A 52 12.87 -47.11 -14.51
C PHE A 52 12.81 -46.63 -13.06
N LYS A 53 12.78 -47.57 -12.10
CA LYS A 53 12.80 -47.26 -10.68
C LYS A 53 14.09 -46.55 -10.27
N ASP A 54 15.24 -47.04 -10.72
CA ASP A 54 16.54 -46.41 -10.44
C ASP A 54 16.64 -44.99 -11.02
N ILE A 55 16.09 -44.77 -12.22
CA ILE A 55 16.06 -43.44 -12.86
C ILE A 55 15.14 -42.49 -12.07
N ALA A 56 13.97 -42.96 -11.64
CA ALA A 56 13.04 -42.17 -10.84
C ALA A 56 13.64 -41.80 -9.47
N GLU A 57 14.35 -42.72 -8.83
CA GLU A 57 15.00 -42.50 -7.53
C GLU A 57 16.15 -41.48 -7.66
N ARG A 58 16.97 -41.60 -8.70
CA ARG A 58 18.02 -40.59 -9.01
C ARG A 58 17.42 -39.21 -9.32
N ALA A 59 16.33 -39.14 -10.09
CA ALA A 59 15.66 -37.88 -10.39
C ALA A 59 15.08 -37.22 -9.12
N HIS A 60 14.53 -38.02 -8.22
CA HIS A 60 14.02 -37.54 -6.93
C HIS A 60 15.15 -37.03 -6.02
N GLU A 61 16.30 -37.72 -5.95
CA GLU A 61 17.46 -37.26 -5.19
C GLU A 61 18.08 -35.97 -5.75
N VAL A 62 18.19 -35.85 -7.07
CA VAL A 62 18.67 -34.61 -7.73
C VAL A 62 17.70 -33.46 -7.46
N GLY A 63 16.39 -33.71 -7.54
CA GLY A 63 15.36 -32.74 -7.15
C GLY A 63 15.51 -32.30 -5.70
N ARG A 64 15.73 -33.24 -4.77
CA ARG A 64 15.92 -32.95 -3.34
C ARG A 64 17.15 -32.08 -3.09
N ARG A 65 18.28 -32.41 -3.71
CA ARG A 65 19.52 -31.61 -3.63
C ARG A 65 19.37 -30.23 -4.26
N GLN A 66 18.60 -30.11 -5.34
CA GLN A 66 18.31 -28.83 -5.98
C GLN A 66 17.41 -27.96 -5.10
N VAL A 67 16.41 -28.53 -4.43
CA VAL A 67 15.58 -27.85 -3.44
C VAL A 67 16.43 -27.44 -2.24
N GLU A 68 17.31 -28.31 -1.72
CA GLU A 68 18.25 -27.95 -0.63
C GLU A 68 19.22 -26.83 -1.04
N LYS A 69 19.68 -26.79 -2.30
CA LYS A 69 20.49 -25.69 -2.84
C LYS A 69 19.68 -24.40 -3.02
N LEU A 70 18.43 -24.48 -3.48
CA LEU A 70 17.53 -23.32 -3.55
C LEU A 70 17.09 -22.84 -2.17
N GLN A 71 17.20 -23.71 -1.16
CA GLN A 71 16.98 -23.42 0.25
C GLN A 71 18.25 -22.87 0.94
N GLN A 72 19.35 -22.62 0.20
CA GLN A 72 20.41 -21.74 0.68
C GLN A 72 19.84 -20.35 0.92
N GLU A 73 20.13 -19.84 2.11
CA GLU A 73 19.33 -18.84 2.81
C GLU A 73 19.06 -17.59 1.97
N PRO A 74 17.82 -17.02 2.03
CA PRO A 74 17.59 -15.68 1.51
C PRO A 74 18.55 -14.71 2.20
N PRO A 75 19.04 -13.65 1.51
CA PRO A 75 20.08 -12.78 2.07
C PRO A 75 19.67 -12.29 3.45
N LEU A 76 20.62 -12.22 4.38
CA LEU A 76 20.39 -11.97 5.82
C LEU A 76 19.44 -10.77 6.09
N CYS A 77 19.52 -9.73 5.24
CA CYS A 77 18.62 -8.57 5.26
C CYS A 77 17.15 -8.93 5.05
N LEU A 78 16.84 -9.84 4.12
CA LEU A 78 15.49 -10.29 3.79
C LEU A 78 14.88 -11.13 4.92
N VAL A 79 15.68 -11.94 5.62
CA VAL A 79 15.23 -12.69 6.82
C VAL A 79 14.98 -11.75 7.99
N ILE A 80 15.86 -10.77 8.21
CA ILE A 80 15.66 -9.73 9.24
C ILE A 80 14.41 -8.90 8.93
N MET A 81 14.22 -8.50 7.67
CA MET A 81 13.05 -7.73 7.23
C MET A 81 11.76 -8.55 7.35
N ASN A 82 11.75 -9.82 6.95
CA ASN A 82 10.57 -10.69 7.05
C ASN A 82 10.25 -11.09 8.50
N ARG A 83 11.29 -11.31 9.33
CA ARG A 83 11.15 -11.56 10.77
C ARG A 83 10.67 -10.29 11.51
N ALA A 84 11.11 -9.09 11.09
CA ALA A 84 10.57 -7.83 11.57
C ALA A 84 9.12 -7.61 11.11
N TYR A 85 8.81 -7.98 9.86
CA TYR A 85 7.49 -7.89 9.24
C TYR A 85 6.42 -8.67 10.01
N HIS A 86 6.71 -9.92 10.37
CA HIS A 86 5.80 -10.77 11.14
C HIS A 86 5.81 -10.51 12.66
N LYS A 87 6.93 -10.05 13.24
CA LYS A 87 7.07 -9.88 14.70
C LYS A 87 6.65 -8.50 15.22
N TYR A 88 6.73 -7.43 14.41
CA TYR A 88 6.42 -6.05 14.82
C TYR A 88 5.15 -5.47 14.18
N GLY A 89 4.42 -6.22 13.35
CA GLY A 89 3.25 -5.68 12.64
C GLY A 89 3.63 -4.63 11.60
N LEU A 90 4.83 -4.75 10.99
CA LEU A 90 5.42 -3.76 10.09
C LEU A 90 4.53 -3.43 8.89
N LYS A 91 3.67 -4.36 8.45
CA LYS A 91 2.68 -4.09 7.38
C LYS A 91 1.81 -2.86 7.67
N HIS A 92 1.46 -2.66 8.94
CA HIS A 92 0.65 -1.54 9.40
C HIS A 92 1.48 -0.23 9.41
N LEU A 93 2.74 -0.34 9.82
CA LEU A 93 3.70 0.77 9.78
C LEU A 93 4.02 1.21 8.34
N VAL A 94 4.16 0.26 7.42
CA VAL A 94 4.40 0.51 5.99
C VAL A 94 3.22 1.27 5.39
N LEU A 95 1.97 0.90 5.70
CA LEU A 95 0.79 1.62 5.21
C LEU A 95 0.76 3.07 5.72
N ILE A 96 1.09 3.29 6.99
CA ILE A 96 1.21 4.64 7.58
C ILE A 96 2.33 5.42 6.90
N LEU A 97 3.49 4.80 6.66
CA LEU A 97 4.61 5.42 5.97
C LEU A 97 4.24 5.85 4.55
N VAL A 98 3.54 4.99 3.80
CA VAL A 98 3.05 5.31 2.45
C VAL A 98 2.12 6.52 2.48
N PHE A 99 1.25 6.62 3.47
CA PHE A 99 0.37 7.78 3.65
C PHE A 99 1.14 9.07 4.00
N LEU A 100 2.16 8.98 4.86
CA LEU A 100 3.03 10.12 5.17
C LEU A 100 3.82 10.59 3.94
N LEU A 101 4.34 9.65 3.13
CA LEU A 101 5.00 9.97 1.87
C LEU A 101 4.03 10.59 0.85
N TYR A 102 2.80 10.09 0.78
CA TYR A 102 1.77 10.65 -0.10
C TYR A 102 1.39 12.09 0.26
N THR A 103 1.20 12.36 1.56
CA THR A 103 0.85 13.70 2.06
C THR A 103 2.01 14.69 1.92
N THR A 104 3.25 14.26 2.16
CA THR A 104 4.45 15.10 1.93
C THR A 104 4.67 15.39 0.44
N PHE A 105 4.46 14.40 -0.44
CA PHE A 105 4.49 14.62 -1.88
C PHE A 105 3.41 15.61 -2.34
N GLY A 106 2.16 15.43 -1.86
CA GLY A 106 1.08 16.37 -2.13
C GLY A 106 1.40 17.79 -1.66
N ALA A 107 1.95 17.93 -0.44
CA ALA A 107 2.37 19.21 0.11
C ALA A 107 3.41 19.91 -0.77
N PHE A 108 4.41 19.16 -1.25
CA PHE A 108 5.43 19.68 -2.15
C PHE A 108 4.81 20.17 -3.47
N VAL A 109 3.91 19.39 -4.07
CA VAL A 109 3.22 19.79 -5.32
C VAL A 109 2.39 21.06 -5.11
N PHE A 110 1.61 21.14 -4.04
CA PHE A 110 0.81 22.34 -3.75
C PHE A 110 1.68 23.57 -3.47
N LEU A 111 2.79 23.40 -2.74
CA LEU A 111 3.72 24.48 -2.46
C LEU A 111 4.34 25.04 -3.74
N VAL A 112 4.72 24.18 -4.69
CA VAL A 112 5.30 24.60 -5.98
C VAL A 112 4.27 25.33 -6.85
N VAL A 113 3.02 24.87 -6.84
CA VAL A 113 1.97 25.42 -7.71
C VAL A 113 1.36 26.72 -7.15
N GLU A 114 1.05 26.75 -5.85
CA GLU A 114 0.35 27.87 -5.22
C GLU A 114 1.30 28.87 -4.55
N GLY A 115 2.49 28.44 -4.13
CA GLY A 115 3.46 29.29 -3.43
C GLY A 115 3.82 30.57 -4.19
N PRO A 116 4.24 30.49 -5.47
CA PRO A 116 4.56 31.68 -6.25
C PRO A 116 3.37 32.63 -6.43
N HIS A 117 2.17 32.08 -6.61
CA HIS A 117 0.96 32.88 -6.81
C HIS A 117 0.56 33.64 -5.54
N GLN A 118 0.62 32.99 -4.38
CA GLN A 118 0.34 33.67 -3.11
C GLN A 118 1.39 34.72 -2.79
N ASN A 119 2.68 34.46 -3.05
CA ASN A 119 3.75 35.43 -2.77
C ASN A 119 3.53 36.73 -3.56
N ASN A 120 3.19 36.63 -4.85
CA ASN A 120 2.88 37.81 -5.66
C ASN A 120 1.67 38.59 -5.13
N LEU A 121 0.60 37.89 -4.73
CA LEU A 121 -0.59 38.53 -4.15
C LEU A 121 -0.28 39.21 -2.81
N LYS A 122 0.56 38.57 -1.99
CA LYS A 122 1.01 39.09 -0.69
C LYS A 122 1.83 40.37 -0.88
N GLU A 123 2.79 40.36 -1.80
CA GLU A 123 3.61 41.53 -2.13
C GLU A 123 2.75 42.70 -2.61
N GLN A 124 1.84 42.45 -3.55
CA GLN A 124 0.90 43.47 -4.03
C GLN A 124 0.04 44.04 -2.88
N TRP A 125 -0.51 43.17 -2.03
CA TRP A 125 -1.34 43.61 -0.90
C TRP A 125 -0.56 44.46 0.10
N ILE A 126 0.66 44.05 0.45
CA ILE A 126 1.55 44.80 1.36
C ILE A 126 1.92 46.16 0.75
N GLU A 127 2.24 46.21 -0.54
CA GLU A 127 2.56 47.44 -1.26
C GLU A 127 1.37 48.40 -1.28
N HIS A 128 0.19 47.91 -1.66
CA HIS A 128 -1.04 48.70 -1.67
C HIS A 128 -1.36 49.28 -0.28
N ILE A 129 -1.19 48.49 0.78
CA ILE A 129 -1.39 48.96 2.16
C ILE A 129 -0.34 50.01 2.53
N ALA A 130 0.93 49.80 2.18
CA ALA A 130 1.99 50.75 2.47
C ALA A 130 1.75 52.11 1.77
N VAL A 131 1.30 52.09 0.52
CA VAL A 131 0.96 53.29 -0.25
C VAL A 131 -0.28 53.98 0.32
N ASN A 132 -1.35 53.23 0.61
CA ASN A 132 -2.58 53.78 1.19
C ASN A 132 -2.32 54.40 2.56
N ARG A 133 -1.56 53.71 3.42
CA ARG A 133 -1.14 54.24 4.73
C ARG A 133 -0.37 55.54 4.59
N SER A 134 0.63 55.58 3.71
CA SER A 134 1.44 56.79 3.47
C SER A 134 0.57 57.95 2.96
N ARG A 135 -0.32 57.68 2.00
CA ARG A 135 -1.27 58.69 1.46
C ARG A 135 -2.20 59.23 2.55
N ARG A 136 -2.73 58.36 3.41
CA ARG A 136 -3.60 58.76 4.52
C ARG A 136 -2.84 59.60 5.56
N ILE A 137 -1.63 59.22 5.94
CA ILE A 137 -0.80 60.01 6.87
C ILE A 137 -0.54 61.41 6.31
N VAL A 138 -0.21 61.54 5.03
CA VAL A 138 0.00 62.86 4.40
C VAL A 138 -1.28 63.70 4.40
N GLN A 139 -2.44 63.11 4.14
CA GLN A 139 -3.73 63.82 4.19
C GLN A 139 -4.06 64.30 5.61
N ILE A 140 -3.83 63.46 6.62
CA ILE A 140 -4.04 63.81 8.04
C ILE A 140 -3.08 64.94 8.44
N MET A 141 -1.81 64.85 8.05
CA MET A 141 -0.81 65.88 8.30
C MET A 141 -1.21 67.21 7.64
N ALA A 142 -1.64 67.19 6.38
CA ALA A 142 -2.09 68.40 5.70
C ALA A 142 -3.31 69.04 6.40
N ARG A 143 -4.29 68.25 6.86
CA ARG A 143 -5.45 68.75 7.63
C ARG A 143 -5.05 69.33 8.99
N ALA A 144 -4.13 68.68 9.69
CA ALA A 144 -3.64 69.13 10.99
C ALA A 144 -2.87 70.45 10.90
N PHE A 145 -2.02 70.63 9.87
CA PHE A 145 -1.18 71.83 9.73
C PHE A 145 -1.88 73.00 9.03
N ASN A 146 -2.86 72.74 8.16
CA ASN A 146 -3.59 73.79 7.46
C ASN A 146 -4.74 74.39 8.29
N ASN A 147 -5.15 73.74 9.39
CA ASN A 147 -6.15 74.29 10.29
C ASN A 147 -5.47 75.03 11.45
N SER A 148 -5.73 76.34 11.57
CA SER A 148 -5.20 77.15 12.66
C SER A 148 -5.66 76.71 14.05
N GLU A 149 -6.75 75.93 14.13
CA GLU A 149 -7.27 75.36 15.38
C GLU A 149 -6.36 74.25 15.96
N TYR A 150 -5.57 73.58 15.10
CA TYR A 150 -4.71 72.45 15.48
C TYR A 150 -3.21 72.81 15.47
N LEU A 151 -2.85 74.02 15.04
CA LEU A 151 -1.48 74.54 15.16
C LEU A 151 -1.07 74.58 16.64
N VAL A 152 0.12 74.07 16.93
CA VAL A 152 0.65 73.76 18.28
C VAL A 152 0.93 75.02 19.15
N TYR A 153 0.41 76.19 18.78
CA TYR A 153 0.66 77.42 19.52
C TYR A 153 -0.29 77.59 20.72
N ILE A 154 0.19 77.19 21.91
CA ILE A 154 -0.10 77.77 23.24
C ILE A 154 -1.52 77.55 23.83
N LYS A 155 -2.18 76.39 23.66
CA LYS A 155 -3.37 76.03 24.48
C LYS A 155 -3.29 74.62 25.07
N GLY A 156 -3.59 74.48 26.37
CA GLY A 156 -3.51 73.21 27.10
C GLY A 156 -4.45 72.09 26.60
N ASN A 157 -5.51 72.44 25.85
CA ASN A 157 -6.48 71.47 25.30
C ASN A 157 -6.25 71.08 23.82
N THR A 158 -5.21 71.60 23.17
CA THR A 158 -4.96 71.39 21.72
C THR A 158 -4.49 69.96 21.45
N SER A 159 -3.70 69.38 22.37
CA SER A 159 -3.25 67.98 22.32
C SER A 159 -4.42 66.99 22.30
N LEU A 160 -5.46 67.23 23.10
CA LEU A 160 -6.68 66.43 23.14
C LEU A 160 -7.48 66.50 21.84
N ARG A 161 -7.55 67.66 21.19
CA ARG A 161 -8.25 67.82 19.90
C ARG A 161 -7.51 67.13 18.77
N LEU A 162 -6.19 67.30 18.72
CA LEU A 162 -5.33 66.63 17.75
C LEU A 162 -5.42 65.10 17.91
N LEU A 163 -5.40 64.61 19.16
CA LEU A 163 -5.56 63.19 19.46
C LEU A 163 -6.92 62.65 19.00
N LYS A 164 -8.01 63.40 19.21
CA LYS A 164 -9.34 63.02 18.71
C LYS A 164 -9.37 62.90 17.19
N LEU A 165 -8.81 63.89 16.48
CA LEU A 165 -8.71 63.88 15.02
C LEU A 165 -7.91 62.67 14.51
N PHE A 166 -6.74 62.41 15.10
CA PHE A 166 -5.94 61.23 14.72
C PHE A 166 -6.68 59.91 15.00
N ASN A 167 -7.33 59.78 16.16
CA ASN A 167 -8.08 58.58 16.50
C ASN A 167 -9.28 58.36 15.57
N GLU A 168 -10.02 59.41 15.21
CA GLU A 168 -11.16 59.32 14.28
C GLU A 168 -10.72 58.92 12.87
N GLU A 169 -9.63 59.52 12.36
CA GLU A 169 -9.07 59.19 11.04
C GLU A 169 -8.51 57.77 11.00
N LEU A 170 -7.75 57.36 12.02
CA LEU A 170 -7.25 55.98 12.16
C LEU A 170 -8.40 54.99 12.24
N ALA A 171 -9.44 55.27 13.04
CA ALA A 171 -10.62 54.42 13.14
C ALA A 171 -11.41 54.35 11.82
N SER A 172 -11.38 55.40 10.99
CA SER A 172 -11.97 55.37 9.64
C SER A 172 -11.16 54.49 8.69
N TYR A 173 -9.82 54.58 8.75
CA TYR A 173 -8.91 53.78 7.95
C TYR A 173 -8.96 52.29 8.32
N GLU A 174 -9.01 51.97 9.62
CA GLU A 174 -9.17 50.60 10.10
C GLU A 174 -10.50 49.98 9.63
N ARG A 175 -11.59 50.76 9.61
CA ARG A 175 -12.88 50.34 9.04
C ARG A 175 -12.81 50.10 7.54
N GLU A 176 -12.10 50.96 6.80
CA GLU A 176 -11.91 50.85 5.34
C GLU A 176 -11.05 49.63 4.97
N LEU A 177 -10.04 49.31 5.79
CA LEU A 177 -9.20 48.13 5.63
C LEU A 177 -9.97 46.82 5.82
N GLY A 178 -11.04 46.83 6.62
CA GLY A 178 -11.89 45.66 6.82
C GLY A 178 -11.17 44.44 7.41
N ILE A 179 -9.98 44.63 8.01
CA ILE A 179 -9.14 43.54 8.54
C ILE A 179 -9.85 42.95 9.77
N ARG A 180 -10.59 41.86 9.56
CA ARG A 180 -11.00 40.98 10.65
C ARG A 180 -9.80 40.13 11.05
N TRP A 181 -9.34 40.27 12.29
CA TRP A 181 -8.27 39.43 12.86
C TRP A 181 -8.50 37.92 12.69
N SER A 182 -9.75 37.48 12.50
CA SER A 182 -10.11 36.08 12.23
C SER A 182 -9.83 35.59 10.81
N GLU A 183 -9.50 36.48 9.86
CA GLU A 183 -9.29 36.16 8.44
C GLU A 183 -7.83 36.32 7.99
N GLN A 184 -6.87 36.25 8.91
CA GLN A 184 -5.46 36.09 8.55
C GLN A 184 -5.28 34.74 7.86
N ARG A 185 -5.31 34.78 6.52
CA ARG A 185 -5.02 33.63 5.66
C ARG A 185 -3.63 33.12 6.02
N MET A 186 -3.53 31.81 6.27
CA MET A 186 -2.23 31.20 6.50
C MET A 186 -1.40 31.23 5.21
N GLU A 187 -0.09 31.41 5.38
CA GLU A 187 0.85 31.38 4.27
C GLU A 187 1.11 29.94 3.81
N TRP A 188 1.36 29.76 2.51
CA TRP A 188 1.79 28.50 1.91
C TRP A 188 3.23 28.20 2.36
N ASP A 189 3.36 27.72 3.60
CA ASP A 189 4.57 27.08 4.10
C ASP A 189 4.49 25.56 3.90
N PHE A 190 5.64 24.88 3.91
CA PHE A 190 5.68 23.41 3.77
C PHE A 190 4.79 22.68 4.78
N TRP A 191 4.84 23.09 6.05
CA TRP A 191 4.03 22.48 7.11
C TRP A 191 2.54 22.76 6.93
N THR A 192 2.19 23.99 6.54
CA THR A 192 0.80 24.38 6.27
C THR A 192 0.26 23.65 5.04
N ALA A 193 1.08 23.47 4.00
CA ALA A 193 0.75 22.68 2.82
C ALA A 193 0.57 21.20 3.15
N MET A 194 1.38 20.66 4.06
CA MET A 194 1.24 19.28 4.56
C MET A 194 -0.05 19.10 5.37
N LEU A 195 -0.38 20.06 6.23
CA LEU A 195 -1.66 20.09 6.95
C LEU A 195 -2.84 20.19 5.98
N PHE A 196 -2.75 21.04 4.96
CA PHE A 196 -3.75 21.13 3.90
C PHE A 196 -3.93 19.78 3.21
N ALA A 197 -2.85 19.17 2.70
CA ALA A 197 -2.90 17.85 2.06
C ALA A 197 -3.52 16.78 2.98
N GLY A 198 -3.15 16.76 4.26
CA GLY A 198 -3.74 15.88 5.26
C GLY A 198 -5.25 16.09 5.44
N THR A 199 -5.68 17.34 5.54
CA THR A 199 -7.11 17.70 5.74
C THR A 199 -7.98 17.46 4.51
N VAL A 200 -7.40 17.52 3.31
CA VAL A 200 -8.04 17.09 2.06
C VAL A 200 -8.26 15.57 2.08
N CYS A 201 -7.24 14.79 2.42
CA CYS A 201 -7.36 13.33 2.53
C CYS A 201 -8.40 12.92 3.58
N THR A 202 -8.36 13.51 4.77
CA THR A 202 -9.29 13.19 5.87
C THR A 202 -10.67 13.80 5.70
N THR A 203 -10.91 14.57 4.63
CA THR A 203 -12.18 15.27 4.35
C THR A 203 -12.60 16.24 5.47
N ILE A 204 -11.65 16.71 6.30
CA ILE A 204 -11.92 17.71 7.35
C ILE A 204 -12.15 19.09 6.73
N GLY A 205 -11.25 19.51 5.84
CA GLY A 205 -11.40 20.74 5.06
C GLY A 205 -11.64 22.02 5.86
N TYR A 206 -10.71 22.43 6.73
CA TYR A 206 -10.88 23.62 7.58
C TYR A 206 -11.12 24.95 6.82
N GLY A 207 -10.67 25.05 5.56
CA GLY A 207 -10.92 26.23 4.73
C GLY A 207 -10.08 27.47 5.02
N HIS A 208 -9.16 27.42 5.99
CA HIS A 208 -8.23 28.53 6.30
C HIS A 208 -7.11 28.71 5.23
N ILE A 209 -6.82 27.64 4.48
CA ILE A 209 -5.91 27.63 3.33
C ILE A 209 -6.54 26.77 2.23
N TYR A 210 -6.49 27.27 1.00
CA TYR A 210 -7.04 26.59 -0.17
C TYR A 210 -6.36 27.10 -1.45
N PRO A 211 -6.27 26.26 -2.50
CA PRO A 211 -5.70 26.67 -3.77
C PRO A 211 -6.58 27.71 -4.44
N ILE A 212 -5.99 28.82 -4.83
CA ILE A 212 -6.66 29.91 -5.54
C ILE A 212 -6.56 29.67 -7.05
N THR A 213 -5.45 29.11 -7.50
CA THR A 213 -5.20 28.86 -8.92
C THR A 213 -6.11 27.77 -9.47
N ASN A 214 -6.46 27.89 -10.76
CA ASN A 214 -7.25 26.86 -11.44
C ASN A 214 -6.51 25.51 -11.48
N ALA A 215 -5.19 25.55 -11.65
CA ALA A 215 -4.34 24.35 -11.62
C ALA A 215 -4.37 23.67 -10.25
N GLY A 216 -4.19 24.44 -9.16
CA GLY A 216 -4.25 23.93 -7.79
C GLY A 216 -5.59 23.29 -7.45
N LYS A 217 -6.71 23.88 -7.89
CA LYS A 217 -8.06 23.30 -7.71
C LYS A 217 -8.20 21.93 -8.39
N ILE A 218 -7.77 21.81 -9.64
CA ILE A 218 -7.82 20.53 -10.38
C ILE A 218 -6.90 19.50 -9.71
N LEU A 219 -5.71 19.91 -9.29
CA LEU A 219 -4.79 19.05 -8.55
C LEU A 219 -5.40 18.55 -7.24
N THR A 220 -6.11 19.39 -6.49
CA THR A 220 -6.81 18.97 -5.27
C THR A 220 -7.90 17.95 -5.56
N MET A 221 -8.66 18.08 -6.66
CA MET A 221 -9.65 17.08 -7.04
C MET A 221 -9.01 15.72 -7.31
N ILE A 222 -7.94 15.69 -8.12
CA ILE A 222 -7.22 14.46 -8.45
C ILE A 222 -6.57 13.86 -7.19
N PHE A 223 -5.97 14.70 -6.36
CA PHE A 223 -5.34 14.28 -5.10
C PHE A 223 -6.35 13.70 -4.11
N ALA A 224 -7.56 14.26 -4.03
CA ALA A 224 -8.62 13.74 -3.18
C ALA A 224 -9.14 12.37 -3.64
N LEU A 225 -9.22 12.12 -4.95
CA LEU A 225 -9.70 10.84 -5.51
C LEU A 225 -8.87 9.64 -5.01
N PHE A 226 -7.55 9.79 -4.89
CA PHE A 226 -6.66 8.74 -4.37
C PHE A 226 -6.42 8.86 -2.86
N GLY A 227 -6.41 10.07 -2.32
CA GLY A 227 -6.16 10.33 -0.91
C GLY A 227 -7.25 9.82 0.03
N ILE A 228 -8.53 9.95 -0.37
CA ILE A 228 -9.66 9.50 0.46
C ILE A 228 -9.66 7.97 0.64
N PRO A 229 -9.57 7.14 -0.42
CA PRO A 229 -9.44 5.69 -0.25
C PRO A 229 -8.22 5.30 0.60
N LEU A 230 -7.09 5.98 0.40
CA LEU A 230 -5.85 5.70 1.14
C LEU A 230 -6.01 5.96 2.64
N VAL A 231 -6.62 7.09 3.04
CA VAL A 231 -6.82 7.40 4.47
C VAL A 231 -7.81 6.45 5.12
N LEU A 232 -8.83 5.97 4.38
CA LEU A 232 -9.79 4.99 4.90
C LEU A 232 -9.11 3.65 5.22
N LEU A 233 -8.19 3.20 4.37
CA LEU A 233 -7.38 2.01 4.63
C LEU A 233 -6.51 2.19 5.87
N VAL A 234 -5.82 3.34 6.00
CA VAL A 234 -5.01 3.67 7.17
C VAL A 234 -5.85 3.72 8.45
N LEU A 235 -7.03 4.34 8.40
CA LEU A 235 -7.92 4.48 9.54
C LEU A 235 -8.44 3.11 10.03
N GLN A 236 -8.78 2.21 9.11
CA GLN A 236 -9.18 0.85 9.46
C GLN A 236 -8.06 0.12 10.20
N ASP A 237 -6.82 0.35 9.79
CA ASP A 237 -5.65 -0.31 10.34
C ASP A 237 -5.26 0.24 11.71
N ILE A 238 -5.26 1.57 11.85
CA ILE A 238 -5.10 2.27 13.13
C ILE A 238 -6.20 1.85 14.11
N GLY A 239 -7.44 1.70 13.65
CA GLY A 239 -8.56 1.25 14.48
C GLY A 239 -8.35 -0.16 15.08
N LYS A 240 -7.78 -1.09 14.29
CA LYS A 240 -7.39 -2.43 14.79
C LYS A 240 -6.29 -2.34 15.84
N MET A 241 -5.26 -1.54 15.58
CA MET A 241 -4.17 -1.29 16.54
C MET A 241 -4.69 -0.69 17.84
N LEU A 242 -5.54 0.33 17.75
CA LEU A 242 -6.14 0.98 18.92
C LEU A 242 -6.99 -0.01 19.74
N THR A 243 -7.74 -0.89 19.08
CA THR A 243 -8.53 -1.93 19.77
C THR A 243 -7.64 -2.92 20.52
N ILE A 244 -6.51 -3.34 19.94
CA ILE A 244 -5.53 -4.22 20.60
C ILE A 244 -4.91 -3.50 21.80
N SER A 245 -4.44 -2.26 21.59
CA SER A 245 -3.86 -1.40 22.61
C SER A 245 -4.82 -1.13 23.76
N MET A 246 -6.13 -0.98 23.50
CA MET A 246 -7.15 -0.78 24.53
C MET A 246 -7.47 -2.07 25.31
N LYS A 247 -7.44 -3.24 24.65
CA LYS A 247 -7.65 -4.54 25.32
C LYS A 247 -6.49 -4.96 26.22
N TYR A 248 -5.27 -4.52 25.90
CA TYR A 248 -4.05 -4.84 26.66
C TYR A 248 -4.10 -4.43 28.15
N PRO A 249 -4.42 -3.17 28.52
CA PRO A 249 -4.52 -2.76 29.92
C PRO A 249 -5.68 -3.45 30.63
N TRP A 250 -6.83 -3.68 29.97
CA TRP A 250 -7.95 -4.43 30.57
C TRP A 250 -7.54 -5.85 30.97
N PHE A 251 -6.81 -6.56 30.10
CA PHE A 251 -6.28 -7.88 30.40
C PHE A 251 -5.24 -7.85 31.53
N GLN A 252 -4.39 -6.82 31.56
CA GLN A 252 -3.40 -6.67 32.64
C GLN A 252 -4.03 -6.32 33.98
N THR A 253 -5.01 -5.42 34.02
CA THR A 253 -5.80 -5.15 35.23
C THR A 253 -6.49 -6.41 35.73
N LYS A 254 -7.12 -7.19 34.85
CA LYS A 254 -7.78 -8.46 35.22
C LYS A 254 -6.78 -9.53 35.69
N ARG A 255 -5.56 -9.56 35.14
CA ARG A 255 -4.47 -10.46 35.57
C ARG A 255 -3.90 -10.07 36.93
N ILE A 256 -3.68 -8.78 37.16
CA ILE A 256 -3.17 -8.25 38.43
C ILE A 256 -4.22 -8.48 39.52
N CYS A 257 -5.49 -8.16 39.28
CA CYS A 257 -6.57 -8.38 40.23
C CYS A 257 -6.71 -9.87 40.62
N ARG A 258 -6.60 -10.81 39.67
CA ARG A 258 -6.60 -12.27 39.95
C ARG A 258 -5.34 -12.79 40.64
N ARG A 259 -4.21 -12.06 40.60
CA ARG A 259 -3.03 -12.41 41.41
C ARG A 259 -3.21 -11.91 42.83
N VAL A 260 -3.66 -10.68 43.02
CA VAL A 260 -3.92 -10.11 44.35
C VAL A 260 -4.95 -10.94 45.12
N MET A 261 -6.07 -11.32 44.47
CA MET A 261 -7.10 -12.17 45.08
C MET A 261 -6.66 -13.61 45.41
N ARG A 262 -5.47 -14.04 45.00
CA ARG A 262 -4.90 -15.35 45.34
C ARG A 262 -3.91 -15.30 46.51
N TYR A 263 -3.47 -14.10 46.89
CA TYR A 263 -2.56 -13.87 48.01
C TYR A 263 -3.25 -13.21 49.21
N CYS A 264 -4.53 -12.85 49.08
CA CYS A 264 -5.45 -12.53 50.16
C CYS A 264 -6.39 -13.71 50.38
#